data_AF-A0A7X9ZWC9-F1
#
_entry.id   AF-A0A7X9ZWC9-F1
#
_cell.length_a   1.000
_cell.length_b   1.000
_cell.length_c   1.000
_cell.angle_alpha   90.00
_cell.angle_beta   90.00
_cell.angle_gamma   90.00
#
_symmetry.space_group_name_H-M   'P 1'
#
loop_
_entity.id
_entity.type
_entity.pdbx_description
1 polymer ?
#
loop_
_entity_poly.entity_id
_entity_poly.type
_entity_poly.pdbx_seq_one_letter_code
_entity_poly.pdbx_strand_id
1 'polypeptide(L)'
;MKRILICLAVGECLTVAIFANAIWWIMHPETPLNFSNPIWNWSVRMYGVETASQKSDLAFLISSAGIVLGFAAVVQVYWWSKVRSQRKFDD
;
A
#
# COMPACT_ATOMS: atom_id res chain seq x y z
N MET A 1 -7.26 -25.75 -6.75
CA MET A 1 -6.71 -24.96 -7.89
C MET A 1 -7.24 -23.53 -7.96
N LYS A 2 -8.55 -23.26 -8.02
CA LYS A 2 -9.09 -21.88 -8.10
C LYS A 2 -8.58 -20.91 -7.03
N ARG A 3 -8.42 -21.35 -5.77
CA ARG A 3 -7.88 -20.50 -4.68
C ARG A 3 -6.42 -20.08 -4.91
N ILE A 4 -5.59 -20.98 -5.43
CA ILE A 4 -4.16 -20.70 -5.71
C ILE A 4 -4.04 -19.70 -6.86
N LEU A 5 -4.85 -19.85 -7.91
CA LEU A 5 -4.90 -18.89 -9.03
C LEU A 5 -5.35 -17.50 -8.58
N ILE A 6 -6.33 -17.42 -7.68
CA ILE A 6 -6.76 -16.13 -7.10
C ILE A 6 -5.62 -15.52 -6.27
N CYS A 7 -4.94 -16.29 -5.43
CA CYS A 7 -3.80 -15.80 -4.65
C CYS A 7 -2.65 -15.31 -5.54
N LEU A 8 -2.36 -16.00 -6.65
CA LEU A 8 -1.35 -15.58 -7.62
C LEU A 8 -1.74 -14.27 -8.31
N ALA A 9 -2.97 -14.16 -8.82
CA ALA A 9 -3.45 -12.92 -9.44
C ALA A 9 -3.47 -11.74 -8.46
N VAL A 10 -3.85 -11.99 -7.21
CA VAL A 10 -3.84 -11.01 -6.13
C VAL A 10 -2.40 -10.57 -5.81
N GLY A 11 -1.45 -11.51 -5.78
CA GLY A 11 -0.02 -11.22 -5.62
C GLY A 11 0.53 -10.37 -6.76
N GLU A 12 0.25 -10.74 -8.01
CA GLU A 12 0.70 -9.99 -9.19
C GLU A 12 0.16 -8.55 -9.20
N CYS A 13 -1.13 -8.34 -8.90
CA CYS A 13 -1.71 -7.00 -8.79
C CYS A 13 -1.02 -6.16 -7.72
N LEU A 14 -0.69 -6.75 -6.57
CA LEU A 14 0.02 -6.05 -5.50
C LEU A 14 1.43 -5.68 -5.94
N THR A 15 2.14 -6.60 -6.60
CA THR A 15 3.47 -6.35 -7.16
C THR A 15 3.43 -5.19 -8.15
N VAL A 16 2.49 -5.20 -9.11
CA VAL A 16 2.32 -4.11 -10.08
C VAL A 16 2.03 -2.77 -9.39
N ALA A 17 1.19 -2.76 -8.35
CA ALA A 17 0.90 -1.54 -7.59
C ALA A 17 2.14 -0.98 -6.88
N ILE A 18 2.98 -1.84 -6.30
CA ILE A 18 4.25 -1.43 -5.66
C ILE A 18 5.23 -0.88 -6.72
N PHE A 19 5.34 -1.53 -7.88
CA PHE A 19 6.19 -1.05 -8.98
C PHE A 19 5.71 0.29 -9.53
N ALA A 20 4.40 0.47 -9.73
CA ALA A 20 3.84 1.75 -10.16
C ALA A 20 4.12 2.86 -9.13
N ASN A 21 4.02 2.55 -7.84
CA ASN A 21 4.37 3.47 -6.76
C ASN A 21 5.87 3.83 -6.81
N ALA A 22 6.76 2.85 -7.01
CA ALA A 22 8.20 3.10 -7.12
C ALA A 22 8.52 4.02 -8.32
N ILE A 23 7.93 3.73 -9.48
CA ILE A 23 8.10 4.53 -10.69
C ILE A 23 7.62 5.97 -10.47
N TRP A 24 6.49 6.14 -9.79
CA TRP A 24 5.97 7.47 -9.45
C TRP A 24 6.95 8.28 -8.60
N TRP A 25 7.51 7.68 -7.54
CA TRP A 25 8.48 8.34 -6.66
C TRP A 25 9.81 8.66 -7.36
N ILE A 26 10.23 7.82 -8.31
CA ILE A 26 11.42 8.09 -9.15
C ILE A 26 11.17 9.28 -10.08
N MET A 27 9.97 9.39 -10.67
CA MET A 27 9.62 10.49 -11.59
C MET A 27 9.33 11.81 -10.87
N HIS A 28 8.97 11.76 -9.59
CA HIS A 28 8.62 12.94 -8.80
C HIS A 28 9.38 12.98 -7.45
N PRO A 29 10.72 13.12 -7.46
CA PRO A 29 11.52 13.12 -6.24
C PRO A 29 11.36 14.39 -5.40
N GLU A 30 10.75 15.44 -5.96
CA GLU A 30 10.53 16.74 -5.30
C GLU A 30 9.30 16.74 -4.37
N THR A 31 8.35 15.83 -4.61
CA THR A 31 7.07 15.78 -3.87
C THR A 31 7.21 15.60 -2.35
N PRO A 32 8.14 14.78 -1.82
CA PRO A 32 8.30 14.61 -0.37
C PRO A 32 8.88 15.85 0.33
N LEU A 33 9.57 16.72 -0.40
CA LEU A 33 10.09 17.98 0.12
C LEU A 33 8.98 19.03 0.30
N ASN A 34 7.90 18.92 -0.48
CA ASN A 34 6.75 19.83 -0.44
C ASN A 34 5.62 19.36 0.50
N PHE A 35 5.78 18.24 1.21
CA PHE A 35 4.80 17.82 2.21
C PHE A 35 4.88 18.69 3.47
N SER A 36 4.09 19.76 3.52
CA SER A 36 3.90 20.57 4.73
C SER A 36 2.93 19.93 5.75
N ASN A 37 2.67 18.63 5.64
CA ASN A 37 1.71 17.93 6.51
C ASN A 37 2.35 17.67 7.90
N PRO A 38 1.67 18.01 9.02
CA PRO A 38 2.19 17.75 10.36
C PRO A 38 2.53 16.27 10.63
N ILE A 39 1.79 15.33 10.04
CA ILE A 39 2.06 13.89 10.15
C ILE A 39 3.38 13.54 9.49
N TRP A 40 3.65 14.10 8.31
CA TRP A 40 4.89 13.89 7.57
C TRP A 40 6.10 14.46 8.32
N ASN A 41 6.00 15.69 8.81
CA ASN A 41 7.07 16.32 9.60
C ASN A 41 7.37 15.53 10.89
N TRP A 42 6.34 14.98 11.53
CA TRP A 42 6.54 14.09 12.68
C TRP A 42 7.27 12.81 12.28
N SER A 43 6.88 12.14 11.19
CA SER A 43 7.56 10.93 10.70
C SER A 43 9.02 11.18 10.32
N VAL A 44 9.30 12.24 9.56
CA VAL A 44 10.67 12.64 9.17
C VAL A 44 11.54 12.87 10.41
N ARG A 45 10.99 13.53 11.45
CA ARG A 45 11.69 13.77 12.71
C ARG A 45 11.90 12.49 13.53
N MET A 46 10.91 11.62 13.59
CA MET A 46 10.96 10.36 14.33
C MET A 46 12.00 9.40 13.73
N TYR A 47 12.08 9.33 12.41
CA TYR A 47 13.01 8.47 11.68
C TYR A 47 14.38 9.13 11.40
N GLY A 48 14.62 10.35 11.89
CA GLY A 48 15.93 11.03 11.79
C GLY A 48 16.35 11.34 10.35
N VAL A 49 15.40 11.66 9.48
CA VAL A 49 15.62 11.75 8.04
C VAL A 49 15.99 13.18 7.64
N GLU A 50 17.26 13.41 7.31
CA GLU A 50 17.78 14.76 7.07
C GLU A 50 17.92 15.11 5.58
N THR A 51 18.29 14.14 4.75
CA THR A 51 18.56 14.37 3.32
C THR A 51 17.30 14.21 2.44
N ALA A 52 17.28 14.88 1.28
CA ALA A 52 16.18 14.79 0.32
C ALA A 52 15.95 13.36 -0.20
N SER A 53 17.03 12.63 -0.46
CA SER A 53 16.96 11.22 -0.89
C SER A 53 16.32 10.34 0.18
N GLN A 54 16.74 10.45 1.43
CA GLN A 54 16.16 9.66 2.51
C GLN A 54 14.69 10.03 2.78
N LYS A 55 14.30 11.30 2.56
CA LYS A 55 12.88 11.72 2.62
C LYS A 55 12.04 11.05 1.54
N SER A 56 12.59 10.93 0.33
CA SER A 56 11.93 10.21 -0.76
C SER A 56 11.79 8.72 -0.46
N ASP A 57 12.84 8.09 0.08
CA ASP A 57 12.80 6.68 0.50
C ASP A 57 11.77 6.43 1.60
N LEU A 58 11.69 7.32 2.60
CA LEU A 58 10.68 7.24 3.65
C LEU A 58 9.26 7.37 3.08
N ALA A 59 9.05 8.28 2.12
CA ALA A 59 7.76 8.47 1.48
C ALA A 59 7.35 7.25 0.64
N PHE A 60 8.31 6.64 -0.06
CA PHE A 60 8.13 5.38 -0.77
C PHE A 60 7.74 4.24 0.19
N LEU A 61 8.41 4.13 1.35
CA LEU A 61 8.10 3.10 2.35
C LEU A 61 6.70 3.28 2.95
N ILE A 62 6.35 4.49 3.36
CA ILE A 62 5.04 4.78 3.96
C ILE A 62 3.91 4.55 2.94
N SER A 63 4.08 4.99 1.69
CA SER A 63 3.09 4.77 0.63
C SER A 63 2.96 3.28 0.28
N SER A 64 4.07 2.54 0.21
CA SER A 64 4.05 1.09 -0.05
C SER A 64 3.38 0.32 1.10
N ALA A 65 3.64 0.70 2.35
CA ALA A 65 2.93 0.14 3.51
C ALA A 65 1.42 0.42 3.44
N GLY A 66 1.04 1.63 3.03
CA GLY A 66 -0.36 1.99 2.80
C GLY A 66 -1.03 1.13 1.72
N ILE A 67 -0.35 0.87 0.61
CA ILE A 67 -0.84 -0.01 -0.46
C ILE A 67 -1.05 -1.42 0.06
N VAL A 68 -0.07 -1.99 0.77
CA VAL A 68 -0.18 -3.35 1.34
C VAL A 68 -1.34 -3.45 2.33
N LEU A 69 -1.48 -2.49 3.24
CA LEU A 69 -2.57 -2.47 4.22
C LEU A 69 -3.94 -2.28 3.58
N GLY A 70 -4.06 -1.35 2.62
CA GLY A 70 -5.29 -1.15 1.88
C GLY A 70 -5.70 -2.40 1.09
N PHE A 71 -4.72 -3.06 0.47
CA PHE A 71 -4.95 -4.30 -0.26
C PHE A 71 -5.36 -5.45 0.67
N ALA A 72 -4.72 -5.60 1.83
CA ALA A 72 -5.10 -6.57 2.85
C ALA A 72 -6.53 -6.34 3.36
N ALA A 73 -6.91 -5.08 3.59
CA ALA A 73 -8.27 -4.71 4.01
C ALA A 73 -9.31 -5.09 2.93
N VAL A 74 -9.04 -4.81 1.66
CA VAL A 74 -9.93 -5.20 0.54
C VAL A 74 -10.10 -6.72 0.47
N VAL A 75 -9.00 -7.48 0.58
CA VAL A 75 -9.06 -8.94 0.60
C VAL A 75 -9.88 -9.45 1.78
N GLN A 76 -9.70 -8.87 2.97
CA GLN A 76 -10.45 -9.24 4.17
C GLN A 76 -11.95 -8.96 4.02
N VAL A 77 -12.33 -7.78 3.51
CA VAL A 77 -13.73 -7.40 3.25
C VAL A 77 -14.36 -8.33 2.21
N TYR A 78 -13.62 -8.67 1.15
CA TYR A 78 -14.08 -9.61 0.13
C TYR A 78 -14.35 -11.00 0.73
N TRP A 79 -13.43 -11.50 1.56
CA TRP A 79 -13.60 -12.78 2.27
C TRP A 79 -14.83 -12.77 3.18
N TRP A 80 -14.99 -11.73 4.00
CA TRP A 80 -16.14 -11.60 4.88
C TRP A 80 -17.48 -11.53 4.13
N SER A 81 -17.51 -10.77 3.03
CA SER A 81 -18.69 -10.67 2.16
C SER A 81 -19.07 -12.02 1.56
N LYS A 82 -18.08 -12.79 1.10
CA LYS A 82 -18.31 -14.11 0.53
C LYS A 82 -18.84 -15.11 1.56
N VAL A 83 -18.26 -15.14 2.76
CA VAL A 83 -18.72 -16.02 3.87
C VAL A 83 -20.15 -15.67 4.29
N ARG A 84 -20.48 -14.38 4.36
CA ARG A 84 -21.85 -13.92 4.70
C ARG A 84 -22.84 -14.25 3.59
N SER A 85 -22.43 -14.17 2.32
CA SER A 85 -23.28 -14.55 1.19
C SER A 85 -23.60 -16.04 1.18
N GLN A 86 -22.65 -16.92 1.55
CA GLN A 86 -22.91 -18.37 1.58
C GLN A 86 -23.92 -18.74 2.68
N ARG A 87 -23.81 -18.12 3.87
CA ARG A 87 -24.77 -18.34 4.97
C ARG A 87 -26.23 -18.02 4.60
N LYS A 88 -26.44 -17.07 3.68
CA LYS A 88 -27.78 -16.64 3.24
C LYS A 88 -28.45 -17.58 2.23
N PHE A 89 -27.72 -18.54 1.68
CA PHE A 89 -28.23 -19.53 0.72
C PHE A 89 -28.50 -20.90 1.37
N ASP A 90 -28.02 -21.12 2.60
CA ASP A 90 -28.23 -22.35 3.37
C ASP A 90 -29.45 -22.27 4.31
N ASP A 91 -30.09 -21.10 4.44
CA ASP A 91 -31.35 -20.85 5.15
C ASP A 91 -32.52 -20.76 4.15
#